data_AF-A0A1I2IAN5-F1
#
_entry.id   AF-A0A1I2IAN5-F1
#
_cell.length_a   1.000
_cell.length_b   1.000
_cell.length_c   1.000
_cell.angle_alpha   90.00
_cell.angle_beta   90.00
_cell.angle_gamma   90.00
#
_symmetry.space_group_name_H-M   'P 1'
#
loop_
_entity.id
_entity.type
_entity.pdbx_description
1 polymer ?
#
loop_
_entity_poly.entity_id
_entity_poly.type
_entity_poly.pdbx_seq_one_letter_code
_entity_poly.pdbx_strand_id
1 'polypeptide(L)'
;MALVAVFVCALALAALAIVLFIRAGRREREEEILLRLRAMGGDESAYVMRSADQVRNPVLRALCHFVWRTGAELTPDTIVRILLVLVALGVVAVVVLGVFGGLSATAFLLVFGWAWLNRQAARRRAQIVEQLPAFLEGVIRVLGAGNTLDEAISAAARESPDPIRPLFLSVGRQVRLGAPIESVLMEAAEIHQLRDLKVIALAAAINRKYGGSLRNVLRSLIQAVRARDMAARELRALTAETRFSAMVLSIIPVGLMLYIFAQNPDYYRTMWNDAVGRWLLIGSVILQLVGVLVIYRMMRSTEDPT
;
A
#
# COMPACT_ATOMS: atom_id res chain seq x y z
N MET A 1 6.03 27.04 -32.93
CA MET A 1 7.16 26.68 -32.04
C MET A 1 7.42 27.74 -30.97
N ALA A 2 7.69 29.01 -31.31
CA ALA A 2 7.94 30.07 -30.33
C ALA A 2 6.76 30.33 -29.37
N LEU A 3 5.51 30.36 -29.88
CA LEU A 3 4.31 30.52 -29.06
C LEU A 3 4.09 29.38 -28.05
N VAL A 4 4.43 28.15 -28.44
CA VAL A 4 4.33 26.97 -27.55
C VAL A 4 5.39 27.05 -26.45
N ALA A 5 6.62 27.45 -26.80
CA ALA A 5 7.69 27.64 -25.82
C ALA A 5 7.35 28.75 -24.81
N VAL A 6 6.79 29.87 -25.27
CA VAL A 6 6.35 30.98 -24.39
C VAL A 6 5.21 30.54 -23.49
N PHE A 7 4.26 29.74 -23.99
CA PHE A 7 3.13 29.24 -23.20
C PHE A 7 3.57 28.21 -22.14
N VAL A 8 4.52 27.32 -22.48
CA VAL A 8 5.13 26.37 -21.54
C VAL A 8 5.94 27.09 -20.47
N CYS A 9 6.74 28.10 -20.84
CA CYS A 9 7.47 28.92 -19.88
C CYS A 9 6.54 29.71 -18.97
N ALA A 10 5.44 30.29 -19.51
CA ALA A 10 4.46 31.02 -18.71
C ALA A 10 3.73 30.09 -17.71
N LEU A 11 3.37 28.87 -18.12
CA LEU A 11 2.74 27.89 -17.24
C LEU A 11 3.72 27.32 -16.21
N ALA A 12 4.99 27.10 -16.57
CA ALA A 12 6.03 26.68 -15.63
C ALA A 12 6.32 27.76 -14.58
N LEU A 13 6.35 29.04 -14.99
CA LEU A 13 6.49 30.18 -14.08
C LEU A 13 5.26 30.38 -13.21
N ALA A 14 4.05 30.15 -13.73
CA ALA A 14 2.81 30.18 -12.93
C ALA A 14 2.77 29.05 -11.89
N ALA A 15 3.17 27.83 -12.28
CA ALA A 15 3.29 26.71 -11.35
C ALA A 15 4.37 26.98 -10.28
N LEU A 16 5.53 27.52 -10.68
CA LEU A 16 6.59 27.92 -9.76
C LEU A 16 6.12 29.02 -8.80
N ALA A 17 5.39 30.02 -9.30
CA ALA A 17 4.84 31.11 -8.50
C ALA A 17 3.79 30.61 -7.50
N ILE A 18 2.93 29.67 -7.89
CA ILE A 18 1.96 29.03 -6.98
C ILE A 18 2.68 28.21 -5.91
N VAL A 19 3.73 27.47 -6.30
CA VAL A 19 4.56 26.71 -5.35
C VAL A 19 5.29 27.63 -4.37
N LEU A 20 5.82 28.76 -4.84
CA LEU A 20 6.47 29.76 -4.00
C LEU A 20 5.50 30.52 -3.09
N PHE A 21 4.31 30.86 -3.59
CA PHE A 21 3.25 31.51 -2.82
C PHE A 21 2.73 30.60 -1.70
N ILE A 22 2.58 29.30 -1.98
CA ILE A 22 2.22 28.31 -0.96
C ILE A 22 3.40 28.07 0.01
N ARG A 23 4.66 28.14 -0.44
CA ARG A 23 5.83 28.12 0.45
C ARG A 23 5.90 29.35 1.36
N ALA A 24 5.48 30.52 0.87
CA ALA A 24 5.42 31.74 1.67
C ALA A 24 4.34 31.63 2.77
N GLY A 25 3.17 31.09 2.44
CA GLY A 25 2.10 30.81 3.42
C GLY A 25 2.41 29.68 4.43
N ARG A 26 3.54 28.95 4.29
CA ARG A 26 3.99 27.93 5.26
C ARG A 26 4.64 28.52 6.50
N ARG A 27 5.34 29.67 6.40
CA ARG A 27 6.07 30.23 7.56
C ARG A 27 5.14 30.69 8.67
N GLU A 28 4.01 31.29 8.32
CA GLU A 28 3.02 31.74 9.32
C GLU A 28 2.28 30.58 10.00
N ARG A 29 1.97 29.50 9.25
CA ARG A 29 1.20 28.37 9.80
C ARG A 29 2.05 27.38 10.59
N GLU A 30 3.31 27.15 10.20
CA GLU A 30 4.22 26.29 10.98
C GLU A 30 4.47 26.86 12.38
N GLU A 31 4.57 28.17 12.54
CA GLU A 31 4.75 28.81 13.85
C GLU A 31 3.50 28.67 14.74
N GLU A 32 2.30 28.84 14.18
CA GLU A 32 1.05 28.68 14.94
C GLU A 32 0.79 27.22 15.34
N ILE A 33 1.11 26.27 14.45
CA ILE A 33 0.97 24.84 14.70
C ILE A 33 2.03 24.38 15.73
N LEU A 34 3.27 24.86 15.67
CA LEU A 34 4.31 24.57 16.67
C LEU A 34 3.95 25.11 18.07
N LEU A 35 3.29 26.27 18.15
CA LEU A 35 2.80 26.83 19.41
C LEU A 35 1.64 26.02 20.00
N ARG A 36 0.71 25.54 19.15
CA ARG A 36 -0.39 24.66 19.59
C ARG A 36 0.08 23.23 19.89
N LEU A 37 1.09 22.73 19.19
CA LEU A 37 1.76 21.44 19.45
C LEU A 37 2.54 21.47 20.76
N ARG A 38 3.22 22.58 21.08
CA ARG A 38 3.84 22.76 22.41
C ARG A 38 2.80 22.81 23.53
N ALA A 39 1.62 23.37 23.28
CA ALA A 39 0.53 23.39 24.27
C ALA A 39 -0.17 22.04 24.46
N MET A 40 -0.19 21.17 23.44
CA MET A 40 -0.88 19.86 23.49
C MET A 40 0.04 18.64 23.67
N GLY A 41 1.35 18.84 23.90
CA GLY A 41 2.28 17.71 24.05
C GLY A 41 2.55 17.00 22.72
N GLY A 42 3.02 17.78 21.74
CA GLY A 42 3.87 17.38 20.61
C GLY A 42 3.59 16.06 19.92
N ASP A 43 2.49 15.92 19.17
CA ASP A 43 2.35 14.74 18.30
C ASP A 43 1.45 14.92 17.08
N GLU A 44 2.07 14.97 15.89
CA GLU A 44 1.49 15.20 14.55
C GLU A 44 0.44 14.15 14.15
N SER A 45 0.66 12.90 14.56
CA SER A 45 -0.08 11.71 14.11
C SER A 45 -1.59 11.72 14.47
N ALA A 46 -1.96 12.28 15.63
CA ALA A 46 -3.36 12.36 16.06
C ALA A 46 -4.12 13.53 15.41
N TYR A 47 -3.41 14.61 15.06
CA TYR A 47 -3.96 15.73 14.31
C TYR A 47 -4.29 15.34 12.87
N VAL A 48 -3.39 14.59 12.21
CA VAL A 48 -3.58 14.10 10.84
C VAL A 48 -4.85 13.25 10.73
N MET A 49 -5.04 12.28 11.63
CA MET A 49 -6.22 11.40 11.63
C MET A 49 -7.53 12.18 11.79
N ARG A 50 -7.58 13.11 12.76
CA ARG A 50 -8.78 13.92 13.05
C ARG A 50 -9.06 14.97 11.97
N SER A 51 -8.04 15.43 11.25
CA SER A 51 -8.18 16.42 10.17
C SER A 51 -8.85 15.88 8.90
N ALA A 52 -8.67 14.60 8.54
CA ALA A 52 -9.28 14.07 7.31
C ALA A 52 -10.77 13.77 7.45
N ASP A 53 -11.24 13.46 8.67
CA ASP A 53 -12.66 13.26 8.92
C ASP A 53 -13.46 14.59 8.84
N GLN A 54 -12.76 15.71 8.91
CA GLN A 54 -13.30 17.06 8.72
C GLN A 54 -13.29 17.51 7.24
N VAL A 55 -12.76 16.69 6.31
CA VAL A 55 -12.70 17.02 4.88
C VAL A 55 -14.04 16.74 4.20
N ARG A 56 -14.72 17.82 3.80
CA ARG A 56 -16.06 17.80 3.17
C ARG A 56 -16.14 17.11 1.80
N ASN A 57 -15.01 16.84 1.13
CA ASN A 57 -15.00 16.31 -0.24
C ASN A 57 -14.77 14.77 -0.24
N PRO A 58 -15.73 13.98 -0.77
CA PRO A 58 -15.69 12.51 -0.70
C PRO A 58 -14.51 11.89 -1.44
N VAL A 59 -14.06 12.49 -2.55
CA VAL A 59 -12.92 11.98 -3.34
C VAL A 59 -11.61 12.20 -2.59
N LEU A 60 -11.47 13.35 -1.92
CA LEU A 60 -10.30 13.67 -1.12
C LEU A 60 -10.20 12.78 0.12
N ARG A 61 -11.34 12.48 0.76
CA ARG A 61 -11.44 11.53 1.88
C ARG A 61 -11.01 10.13 1.44
N ALA A 62 -11.47 9.66 0.28
CA ALA A 62 -11.07 8.37 -0.28
C ALA A 62 -9.56 8.31 -0.58
N LEU A 63 -8.98 9.38 -1.14
CA LEU A 63 -7.54 9.47 -1.39
C LEU A 63 -6.73 9.53 -0.10
N CYS A 64 -7.16 10.30 0.91
CA CYS A 64 -6.52 10.34 2.23
C CYS A 64 -6.51 8.95 2.87
N HIS A 65 -7.65 8.27 2.87
CA HIS A 65 -7.76 6.91 3.40
C HIS A 65 -6.91 5.90 2.60
N PHE A 66 -6.72 6.12 1.30
CA PHE A 66 -5.84 5.27 0.47
C PHE A 66 -4.36 5.53 0.74
N VAL A 67 -3.97 6.78 0.96
CA VAL A 67 -2.60 7.18 1.29
C VAL A 67 -2.22 6.71 2.69
N TRP A 68 -3.11 6.80 3.68
CA TRP A 68 -2.84 6.31 5.04
C TRP A 68 -2.66 4.79 5.11
N ARG A 69 -3.23 4.02 4.16
CA ARG A 69 -2.92 2.59 4.01
C ARG A 69 -1.44 2.33 3.75
N THR A 70 -0.73 3.25 3.11
CA THR A 70 0.71 3.13 2.85
C THR A 70 1.57 3.39 4.09
N GLY A 71 0.99 3.98 5.13
CA GLY A 71 1.71 4.41 6.32
C GLY A 71 2.49 5.70 6.18
N ALA A 72 2.36 6.37 5.05
CA ALA A 72 2.77 7.76 4.96
C ALA A 72 1.74 8.59 5.76
N GLU A 73 2.19 9.18 6.86
CA GLU A 73 1.43 10.15 7.67
C GLU A 73 1.31 11.48 6.91
N LEU A 74 0.82 11.42 5.67
CA LEU A 74 0.68 12.59 4.83
C LEU A 74 -0.56 13.35 5.28
N THR A 75 -0.33 14.59 5.71
CA THR A 75 -1.37 15.60 5.93
C THR A 75 -2.23 15.75 4.68
N PRO A 76 -3.55 16.02 4.81
CA PRO A 76 -4.45 16.26 3.68
C PRO A 76 -3.89 17.32 2.70
N ASP A 77 -3.20 18.33 3.21
CA ASP A 77 -2.54 19.38 2.43
C ASP A 77 -1.41 18.86 1.54
N THR A 78 -0.69 17.81 1.97
CA THR A 78 0.39 17.21 1.19
C THR A 78 -0.16 16.36 0.04
N ILE A 79 -1.30 15.71 0.25
CA ILE A 79 -2.01 14.96 -0.80
C ILE A 79 -2.52 15.90 -1.89
N VAL A 80 -3.08 17.06 -1.51
CA VAL A 80 -3.50 18.11 -2.47
C VAL A 80 -2.30 18.64 -3.25
N ARG A 81 -1.15 18.85 -2.59
CA ARG A 81 0.09 19.30 -3.26
C ARG A 81 0.61 18.28 -4.27
N ILE A 82 0.62 17.00 -3.92
CA ILE A 82 1.03 15.92 -4.83
C ILE A 82 0.08 15.87 -6.02
N LEU A 83 -1.24 15.95 -5.79
CA LEU A 83 -2.24 15.97 -6.85
C LEU A 83 -2.04 17.16 -7.80
N LEU A 84 -1.79 18.36 -7.28
CA LEU A 84 -1.55 19.57 -8.08
C LEU A 84 -0.26 19.48 -8.91
N VAL A 85 0.82 18.93 -8.35
CA VAL A 85 2.07 18.69 -9.10
C VAL A 85 1.83 17.67 -10.21
N LEU A 86 1.04 16.62 -9.94
CA LEU A 86 0.73 15.58 -10.91
C LEU A 86 -0.14 16.13 -12.06
N VAL A 87 -1.12 17.00 -11.75
CA VAL A 87 -1.93 17.73 -12.73
C VAL A 87 -1.06 18.68 -13.56
N ALA A 88 -0.18 19.45 -12.92
CA ALA A 88 0.75 20.35 -13.63
C ALA A 88 1.67 19.57 -14.58
N LEU A 89 2.21 18.45 -14.13
CA LEU A 89 3.05 17.56 -14.94
C LEU A 89 2.26 16.96 -16.11
N GLY A 90 1.00 16.58 -15.89
CA GLY A 90 0.12 16.07 -16.93
C GLY A 90 -0.21 17.12 -18.01
N VAL A 91 -0.43 18.38 -17.61
CA VAL A 91 -0.63 19.49 -18.55
C VAL A 91 0.63 19.72 -19.38
N VAL A 92 1.82 19.72 -18.77
CA VAL A 92 3.09 19.83 -19.52
C VAL A 92 3.26 18.67 -20.49
N ALA A 93 2.93 17.44 -20.08
CA ALA A 93 3.00 16.26 -20.94
C ALA A 93 2.06 16.38 -22.17
N VAL A 94 0.84 16.91 -21.99
CA VAL A 94 -0.12 17.15 -23.09
C VAL A 94 0.38 18.22 -24.05
N VAL A 95 1.04 19.26 -23.57
CA VAL A 95 1.58 20.33 -24.42
C VAL A 95 2.80 19.85 -25.23
N VAL A 96 3.64 18.98 -24.66
CA VAL A 96 4.88 18.50 -25.31
C VAL A 96 4.63 17.30 -26.24
N LEU A 97 3.81 16.33 -25.83
CA LEU A 97 3.60 15.05 -26.54
C LEU A 97 2.29 15.03 -27.36
N GLY A 98 1.53 16.13 -27.35
CA GLY A 98 0.18 16.20 -27.92
C GLY A 98 -0.88 15.51 -27.04
N VAL A 99 -2.15 15.67 -27.41
CA VAL A 99 -3.30 15.23 -26.60
C VAL A 99 -3.25 13.74 -26.28
N PHE A 100 -2.99 12.89 -27.28
CA PHE A 100 -2.92 11.43 -27.09
C PHE A 100 -1.67 10.99 -26.30
N GLY A 101 -0.51 11.60 -26.55
CA GLY A 101 0.75 11.29 -25.85
C GLY A 101 0.75 11.76 -24.39
N GLY A 102 0.21 12.95 -24.12
CA GLY A 102 0.11 13.47 -22.76
C GLY A 102 -0.94 12.77 -21.91
N LEU A 103 -2.10 12.43 -22.49
CA LEU A 103 -3.12 11.66 -21.77
C LEU A 103 -2.61 10.26 -21.40
N SER A 104 -1.94 9.57 -22.33
CA SER A 104 -1.37 8.24 -22.07
C SER A 104 -0.24 8.29 -21.04
N ALA A 105 0.66 9.27 -21.11
CA ALA A 105 1.73 9.44 -20.11
C ALA A 105 1.17 9.78 -18.71
N THR A 106 0.15 10.63 -18.64
CA THR A 106 -0.49 10.99 -17.36
C THR A 106 -1.25 9.80 -16.77
N ALA A 107 -1.99 9.06 -17.60
CA ALA A 107 -2.67 7.83 -17.18
C ALA A 107 -1.66 6.78 -16.68
N PHE A 108 -0.54 6.61 -17.38
CA PHE A 108 0.52 5.69 -16.98
C PHE A 108 1.14 6.07 -15.63
N LEU A 109 1.46 7.36 -15.42
CA LEU A 109 1.98 7.85 -14.15
C LEU A 109 0.99 7.65 -12.99
N LEU A 110 -0.31 7.89 -13.24
CA LEU A 110 -1.36 7.66 -12.25
C LEU A 110 -1.50 6.18 -11.89
N VAL A 111 -1.55 5.29 -12.88
CA VAL A 111 -1.65 3.84 -12.67
C VAL A 111 -0.41 3.31 -11.98
N PHE A 112 0.78 3.75 -12.40
CA PHE A 112 2.04 3.34 -11.81
C PHE A 112 2.17 3.83 -10.36
N GLY A 113 1.85 5.10 -10.09
CA GLY A 113 1.83 5.66 -8.74
C GLY A 113 0.83 4.93 -7.84
N TRP A 114 -0.37 4.66 -8.34
CA TRP A 114 -1.39 3.89 -7.62
C TRP A 114 -0.92 2.46 -7.31
N ALA A 115 -0.33 1.76 -8.29
CA ALA A 115 0.21 0.42 -8.11
C ALA A 115 1.38 0.39 -7.10
N TRP A 116 2.27 1.39 -7.15
CA TRP A 116 3.39 1.51 -6.22
C TRP A 116 2.92 1.72 -4.78
N LEU A 117 2.00 2.66 -4.57
CA LEU A 117 1.39 2.93 -3.27
C LEU A 117 0.68 1.69 -2.73
N ASN A 118 -0.12 1.03 -3.56
CA ASN A 118 -0.84 -0.18 -3.15
C ASN A 118 0.14 -1.32 -2.77
N ARG A 119 1.25 -1.46 -3.50
CA ARG A 119 2.31 -2.41 -3.16
C ARG A 119 2.98 -2.08 -1.83
N GLN A 120 3.24 -0.79 -1.56
CA GLN A 120 3.82 -0.36 -0.29
C GLN A 120 2.85 -0.58 0.89
N ALA A 121 1.57 -0.25 0.71
CA ALA A 121 0.52 -0.56 1.68
C ALA A 121 0.41 -2.07 1.97
N ALA A 122 0.41 -2.89 0.92
CA ALA A 122 0.35 -4.34 1.06
C ALA A 122 1.57 -4.89 1.83
N ARG A 123 2.78 -4.38 1.54
CA ARG A 123 4.00 -4.75 2.28
C ARG A 123 3.91 -4.37 3.75
N ARG A 124 3.52 -3.13 4.06
CA ARG A 124 3.36 -2.68 5.44
C ARG A 124 2.31 -3.51 6.18
N ARG A 125 1.17 -3.79 5.55
CA ARG A 125 0.12 -4.63 6.10
C ARG A 125 0.62 -6.04 6.41
N ALA A 126 1.40 -6.63 5.52
CA ALA A 126 2.00 -7.95 5.75
C ALA A 126 2.94 -7.93 6.97
N GLN A 127 3.79 -6.92 7.10
CA GLN A 127 4.68 -6.76 8.27
C GLN A 127 3.89 -6.60 9.58
N ILE A 128 2.78 -5.85 9.57
CA ILE A 128 1.91 -5.71 10.74
C ILE A 128 1.35 -7.08 11.14
N VAL A 129 0.82 -7.85 10.19
CA VAL A 129 0.24 -9.17 10.48
C VAL A 129 1.29 -10.15 11.00
N GLU A 130 2.51 -10.10 10.46
CA GLU A 130 3.64 -10.94 10.90
C GLU A 130 4.09 -10.62 12.34
N GLN A 131 4.13 -9.33 12.70
CA GLN A 131 4.53 -8.88 14.04
C GLN A 131 3.39 -8.98 15.07
N LEU A 132 2.12 -9.10 14.62
CA LEU A 132 0.94 -9.05 15.48
C LEU A 132 0.94 -10.12 16.59
N PRO A 133 1.29 -11.40 16.34
CA PRO A 133 1.34 -12.42 17.39
C PRO A 133 2.25 -12.05 18.57
N ALA A 134 3.47 -11.57 18.27
CA ALA A 134 4.44 -11.19 19.30
C ALA A 134 3.97 -9.97 20.09
N PHE A 135 3.38 -8.98 19.42
CA PHE A 135 2.75 -7.83 20.08
C PHE A 135 1.63 -8.27 21.05
N LEU A 136 0.73 -9.14 20.61
CA LEU A 136 -0.38 -9.63 21.43
C LEU A 136 0.09 -10.48 22.63
N GLU A 137 1.18 -11.22 22.49
CA GLU A 137 1.81 -11.93 23.62
C GLU A 137 2.31 -10.94 24.69
N GLY A 138 2.88 -9.81 24.26
CA GLY A 138 3.23 -8.69 25.15
C GLY A 138 2.01 -8.12 25.87
N VAL A 139 0.91 -7.87 25.14
CA VAL A 139 -0.35 -7.38 25.73
C VAL A 139 -0.91 -8.35 26.76
N ILE A 140 -0.95 -9.66 26.46
CA ILE A 140 -1.43 -10.69 27.40
C ILE A 140 -0.58 -10.73 28.68
N ARG A 141 0.73 -10.55 28.57
CA ARG A 141 1.66 -10.52 29.71
C ARG A 141 1.35 -9.36 30.66
N VAL A 142 1.17 -8.16 30.12
CA VAL A 142 0.86 -6.96 30.90
C VAL A 142 -0.55 -7.02 31.51
N LEU A 143 -1.54 -7.52 30.76
CA LEU A 143 -2.88 -7.82 31.28
C LEU A 143 -2.85 -8.85 32.41
N GLY A 144 -1.95 -9.83 32.34
CA GLY A 144 -1.77 -10.87 33.37
C GLY A 144 -1.33 -10.31 34.72
N ALA A 145 -0.65 -9.16 34.73
CA ALA A 145 -0.25 -8.45 35.94
C ALA A 145 -1.36 -7.57 36.54
N GLY A 146 -2.59 -7.63 36.00
CA GLY A 146 -3.74 -6.88 36.48
C GLY A 146 -3.89 -5.48 35.88
N ASN A 147 -3.05 -5.12 34.91
CA ASN A 147 -3.16 -3.83 34.21
C ASN A 147 -4.41 -3.77 33.33
N THR A 148 -4.82 -2.54 33.03
CA THR A 148 -5.88 -2.26 32.07
C THR A 148 -5.44 -2.59 30.63
N LEU A 149 -6.42 -2.75 29.72
CA LEU A 149 -6.13 -3.07 28.32
C LEU A 149 -5.37 -1.94 27.60
N ASP A 150 -5.69 -0.70 27.91
CA ASP A 150 -5.04 0.48 27.34
C ASP A 150 -3.58 0.61 27.81
N GLU A 151 -3.29 0.34 29.08
CA GLU A 151 -1.92 0.25 29.59
C GLU A 151 -1.15 -0.89 28.93
N ALA A 152 -1.77 -2.08 28.80
CA ALA A 152 -1.16 -3.24 28.17
C ALA A 152 -0.80 -3.00 26.70
N ILE A 153 -1.71 -2.39 25.94
CA ILE A 153 -1.45 -1.98 24.55
C ILE A 153 -0.34 -0.95 24.47
N SER A 154 -0.39 0.08 25.32
CA SER A 154 0.61 1.15 25.32
C SER A 154 2.00 0.66 25.71
N ALA A 155 2.09 -0.28 26.66
CA ALA A 155 3.34 -0.91 27.07
C ALA A 155 3.91 -1.78 25.95
N ALA A 156 3.12 -2.70 25.40
CA ALA A 156 3.55 -3.58 24.31
C ALA A 156 3.92 -2.81 23.03
N ALA A 157 3.23 -1.68 22.75
CA ALA A 157 3.52 -0.85 21.59
C ALA A 157 4.91 -0.19 21.67
N ARG A 158 5.36 0.20 22.87
CA ARG A 158 6.68 0.84 23.07
C ARG A 158 7.85 -0.11 22.80
N GLU A 159 7.66 -1.40 23.06
CA GLU A 159 8.68 -2.45 22.84
C GLU A 159 8.62 -3.06 21.44
N SER A 160 7.57 -2.74 20.66
CA SER A 160 7.39 -3.29 19.32
C SER A 160 8.25 -2.57 18.28
N PRO A 161 8.71 -3.28 17.24
CA PRO A 161 9.32 -2.64 16.08
C PRO A 161 8.27 -1.90 15.23
N ASP A 162 8.76 -1.05 14.33
CA ASP A 162 7.93 -0.51 13.25
C ASP A 162 7.54 -1.66 12.30
N PRO A 163 6.33 -1.66 11.71
CA PRO A 163 5.31 -0.60 11.74
C PRO A 163 4.24 -0.70 12.84
N ILE A 164 4.28 -1.68 13.76
CA ILE A 164 3.27 -1.85 14.83
C ILE A 164 3.33 -0.72 15.85
N ARG A 165 4.53 -0.28 16.23
CA ARG A 165 4.73 0.75 17.25
C ARG A 165 3.92 2.03 17.03
N PRO A 166 4.07 2.77 15.92
CA PRO A 166 3.32 4.01 15.70
C PRO A 166 1.81 3.78 15.61
N LEU A 167 1.38 2.64 15.08
CA LEU A 167 -0.03 2.26 14.98
C LEU A 167 -0.68 2.17 16.37
N PHE A 168 -0.12 1.37 17.27
CA PHE A 168 -0.72 1.13 18.58
C PHE A 168 -0.42 2.23 19.60
N LEU A 169 0.64 3.03 19.42
CA LEU A 169 0.83 4.26 20.19
C LEU A 169 -0.27 5.29 19.86
N SER A 170 -0.66 5.42 18.59
CA SER A 170 -1.80 6.26 18.20
C SER A 170 -3.10 5.77 18.84
N VAL A 171 -3.34 4.44 18.81
CA VAL A 171 -4.51 3.82 19.48
C VAL A 171 -4.52 4.16 20.97
N GLY A 172 -3.41 3.90 21.69
CA GLY A 172 -3.31 4.19 23.13
C GLY A 172 -3.54 5.66 23.46
N ARG A 173 -3.06 6.59 22.61
CA ARG A 173 -3.29 8.03 22.81
C ARG A 173 -4.77 8.41 22.67
N GLN A 174 -5.46 7.90 21.64
CA GLN A 174 -6.88 8.18 21.44
C GLN A 174 -7.72 7.66 22.62
N VAL A 175 -7.38 6.49 23.16
CA VAL A 175 -8.03 5.96 24.35
C VAL A 175 -7.79 6.85 25.58
N ARG A 176 -6.56 7.35 25.78
CA ARG A 176 -6.25 8.33 26.84
C ARG A 176 -7.01 9.66 26.71
N LEU A 177 -7.43 10.02 25.49
CA LEU A 177 -8.28 11.19 25.22
C LEU A 177 -9.77 10.91 25.47
N GLY A 178 -10.12 9.73 25.99
CA GLY A 178 -11.49 9.34 26.33
C GLY A 178 -12.22 8.59 25.21
N ALA A 179 -11.55 8.26 24.09
CA ALA A 179 -12.19 7.47 23.04
C ALA A 179 -12.34 5.98 23.46
N PRO A 180 -13.47 5.33 23.11
CA PRO A 180 -13.66 3.92 23.41
C PRO A 180 -12.64 3.04 22.66
N ILE A 181 -11.93 2.17 23.37
CA ILE A 181 -10.88 1.32 22.78
C ILE A 181 -11.36 0.45 21.62
N GLU A 182 -12.57 -0.10 21.70
CA GLU A 182 -13.14 -0.91 20.62
C GLU A 182 -13.44 -0.09 19.37
N SER A 183 -13.83 1.18 19.52
CA SER A 183 -14.07 2.07 18.39
C SER A 183 -12.76 2.47 17.70
N VAL A 184 -11.74 2.81 18.49
CA VAL A 184 -10.40 3.19 18.01
C VAL A 184 -9.73 2.01 17.28
N LEU A 185 -9.83 0.80 17.84
CA LEU A 185 -9.32 -0.41 17.21
C LEU A 185 -10.07 -0.73 15.92
N MET A 186 -11.40 -0.54 15.88
CA MET A 186 -12.19 -0.75 14.66
C MET A 186 -11.79 0.26 13.57
N GLU A 187 -11.65 1.53 13.93
CA GLU A 187 -11.23 2.58 13.00
C GLU A 187 -9.83 2.28 12.43
N ALA A 188 -8.87 1.94 13.30
CA ALA A 188 -7.54 1.51 12.87
C ALA A 188 -7.59 0.27 11.95
N ALA A 189 -8.50 -0.67 12.22
CA ALA A 189 -8.67 -1.87 11.40
C ALA A 189 -9.28 -1.57 10.02
N GLU A 190 -10.17 -0.59 9.92
CA GLU A 190 -10.74 -0.13 8.65
C GLU A 190 -9.73 0.65 7.82
N ILE A 191 -8.99 1.56 8.45
CA ILE A 191 -7.94 2.36 7.82
C ILE A 191 -6.87 1.47 7.22
N HIS A 192 -6.31 0.56 8.00
CA HIS A 192 -5.23 -0.34 7.57
C HIS A 192 -5.71 -1.64 6.91
N GLN A 193 -7.03 -1.83 6.78
CA GLN A 193 -7.66 -3.07 6.28
C GLN A 193 -7.21 -4.35 6.99
N LEU A 194 -6.92 -4.28 8.28
CA LEU A 194 -6.42 -5.42 9.06
C LEU A 194 -7.60 -6.26 9.58
N ARG A 195 -7.86 -7.41 8.95
CA ARG A 195 -8.96 -8.31 9.35
C ARG A 195 -8.80 -8.79 10.79
N ASP A 196 -7.58 -9.14 11.19
CA ASP A 196 -7.31 -9.64 12.55
C ASP A 196 -7.53 -8.54 13.61
N LEU A 197 -7.25 -7.28 13.27
CA LEU A 197 -7.54 -6.13 14.15
C LEU A 197 -9.04 -5.89 14.31
N LYS A 198 -9.86 -6.13 13.27
CA LYS A 198 -11.33 -6.09 13.40
C LYS A 198 -11.84 -7.13 14.40
N VAL A 199 -11.25 -8.32 14.39
CA VAL A 199 -11.59 -9.39 15.35
C VAL A 199 -11.25 -8.96 16.78
N ILE A 200 -10.09 -8.31 16.98
CA ILE A 200 -9.72 -7.74 18.30
C ILE A 200 -10.71 -6.67 18.75
N ALA A 201 -11.07 -5.74 17.85
CA ALA A 201 -12.02 -4.67 18.16
C ALA A 201 -13.39 -5.23 18.60
N LEU A 202 -13.91 -6.21 17.86
CA LEU A 202 -15.16 -6.92 18.20
C LEU A 202 -15.04 -7.67 19.53
N ALA A 203 -13.93 -8.35 19.75
CA ALA A 203 -13.66 -9.05 21.01
C ALA A 203 -13.62 -8.09 22.20
N ALA A 204 -12.97 -6.93 22.06
CA ALA A 204 -12.93 -5.89 23.07
C ALA A 204 -14.34 -5.33 23.37
N ALA A 205 -15.14 -5.08 22.34
CA ALA A 205 -16.53 -4.63 22.48
C ALA A 205 -17.41 -5.63 23.25
N ILE A 206 -17.31 -6.92 22.91
CA ILE A 206 -18.05 -7.99 23.59
C ILE A 206 -17.58 -8.12 25.04
N ASN A 207 -16.26 -8.11 25.27
CA ASN A 207 -15.68 -8.26 26.60
C ASN A 207 -16.13 -7.15 27.55
N ARG A 208 -16.22 -5.91 27.06
CA ARG A 208 -16.72 -4.78 27.86
C ARG A 208 -18.20 -4.90 28.20
N LYS A 209 -19.02 -5.44 27.29
CA LYS A 209 -20.47 -5.50 27.44
C LYS A 209 -20.97 -6.70 28.26
N TYR A 210 -20.30 -7.84 28.13
CA TYR A 210 -20.75 -9.09 28.74
C TYR A 210 -19.80 -9.66 29.81
N GLY A 211 -18.59 -9.10 29.94
CA GLY A 211 -17.58 -9.59 30.87
C GLY A 211 -17.02 -10.95 30.43
N GLY A 212 -15.75 -11.00 30.02
CA GLY A 212 -15.10 -12.25 29.60
C GLY A 212 -13.59 -12.24 29.84
N SER A 213 -12.92 -13.31 29.42
CA SER A 213 -11.46 -13.35 29.40
C SER A 213 -10.96 -12.86 28.05
N LEU A 214 -10.71 -11.54 27.93
CA LEU A 214 -10.03 -10.96 26.77
C LEU A 214 -8.71 -11.67 26.45
N ARG A 215 -8.00 -12.15 27.48
CA ARG A 215 -6.78 -12.94 27.34
C ARG A 215 -7.00 -14.23 26.54
N ASN A 216 -8.14 -14.89 26.72
CA ASN A 216 -8.47 -16.11 25.95
C ASN A 216 -8.70 -15.76 24.49
N VAL A 217 -9.42 -14.67 24.21
CA VAL A 217 -9.69 -14.24 22.82
C VAL A 217 -8.40 -13.84 22.11
N LEU A 218 -7.52 -13.07 22.77
CA LEU A 218 -6.21 -12.72 22.23
C LEU A 218 -5.35 -13.96 21.98
N ARG A 219 -5.39 -14.96 22.86
CA ARG A 219 -4.67 -16.24 22.69
C ARG A 219 -5.19 -17.04 21.50
N SER A 220 -6.51 -17.15 21.35
CA SER A 220 -7.12 -17.80 20.18
C SER A 220 -6.77 -17.09 18.89
N LEU A 221 -6.69 -15.75 18.90
CA LEU A 221 -6.26 -14.99 17.73
C LEU A 221 -4.79 -15.22 17.38
N ILE A 222 -3.88 -15.24 18.36
CA ILE A 222 -2.47 -15.59 18.15
C ILE A 222 -2.36 -16.96 17.48
N GLN A 223 -3.10 -17.95 17.99
CA GLN A 223 -3.11 -19.30 17.41
C GLN A 223 -3.66 -19.30 15.98
N ALA A 224 -4.75 -18.58 15.72
CA ALA A 224 -5.34 -18.49 14.38
C ALA A 224 -4.39 -17.82 13.37
N VAL A 225 -3.71 -16.74 13.75
CA VAL A 225 -2.73 -16.04 12.88
C VAL A 225 -1.54 -16.96 12.59
N ARG A 226 -0.97 -17.61 13.61
CA ARG A 226 0.14 -18.56 13.43
C ARG A 226 -0.26 -19.77 12.58
N ALA A 227 -1.44 -20.33 12.77
CA ALA A 227 -1.94 -21.46 11.98
C ALA A 227 -2.08 -21.08 10.50
N ARG A 228 -2.63 -19.90 10.20
CA ARG A 228 -2.73 -19.38 8.82
C ARG A 228 -1.36 -19.19 8.18
N ASP A 229 -0.41 -18.65 8.92
CA ASP A 229 0.95 -18.39 8.43
C ASP A 229 1.74 -19.69 8.20
N MET A 230 1.57 -20.69 9.08
CA MET A 230 2.10 -22.04 8.87
C MET A 230 1.50 -22.70 7.63
N ALA A 231 0.17 -22.67 7.49
CA ALA A 231 -0.51 -23.22 6.31
C ALA A 231 -0.04 -22.52 5.02
N ALA A 232 0.13 -21.20 5.03
CA ALA A 232 0.65 -20.46 3.90
C ALA A 232 2.10 -20.85 3.55
N ARG A 233 2.97 -21.08 4.54
CA ARG A 233 4.33 -21.59 4.32
C ARG A 233 4.34 -23.00 3.76
N GLU A 234 3.51 -23.88 4.29
CA GLU A 234 3.37 -25.26 3.83
C GLU A 234 2.89 -25.31 2.38
N LEU A 235 1.85 -24.54 2.04
CA LEU A 235 1.38 -24.42 0.65
C LEU A 235 2.47 -23.89 -0.29
N ARG A 236 3.27 -22.91 0.15
CA ARG A 236 4.41 -22.41 -0.65
C ARG A 236 5.49 -23.48 -0.85
N ALA A 237 5.75 -24.31 0.16
CA ALA A 237 6.71 -25.40 0.06
C ALA A 237 6.21 -26.50 -0.89
N LEU A 238 4.94 -26.90 -0.76
CA LEU A 238 4.32 -27.92 -1.62
C LEU A 238 4.23 -27.46 -3.09
N THR A 239 3.97 -26.18 -3.32
CA THR A 239 3.87 -25.63 -4.69
C THR A 239 5.24 -25.25 -5.29
N ALA A 240 6.33 -25.34 -4.52
CA ALA A 240 7.66 -24.95 -5.00
C ALA A 240 8.14 -25.82 -6.18
N GLU A 241 7.90 -27.12 -6.12
CA GLU A 241 8.25 -28.06 -7.20
C GLU A 241 7.46 -27.75 -8.48
N THR A 242 6.13 -27.61 -8.38
CA THR A 242 5.26 -27.25 -9.51
C THR A 242 5.66 -25.90 -10.12
N ARG A 243 6.00 -24.92 -9.28
CA ARG A 243 6.50 -23.60 -9.73
C ARG A 243 7.83 -23.70 -10.45
N PHE A 244 8.75 -24.52 -9.96
CA PHE A 244 10.05 -24.73 -10.61
C PHE A 244 9.88 -25.40 -11.98
N SER A 245 9.10 -26.48 -12.06
CA SER A 245 8.81 -27.17 -13.33
C SER A 245 8.10 -26.26 -14.33
N ALA A 246 7.12 -25.48 -13.88
CA ALA A 246 6.44 -24.46 -14.69
C ALA A 246 7.41 -23.39 -15.21
N MET A 247 8.33 -22.93 -14.37
CA MET A 247 9.36 -21.94 -14.74
C MET A 247 10.29 -22.50 -15.81
N VAL A 248 10.80 -23.72 -15.62
CA VAL A 248 11.67 -24.39 -16.60
C VAL A 248 10.97 -24.56 -17.94
N LEU A 249 9.73 -25.08 -17.94
CA LEU A 249 8.96 -25.30 -19.17
C LEU A 249 8.66 -23.98 -19.92
N SER A 250 8.45 -22.89 -19.17
CA SER A 250 8.21 -21.57 -19.75
C SER A 250 9.46 -20.93 -20.36
N ILE A 251 10.64 -21.20 -19.79
CA ILE A 251 11.92 -20.63 -20.23
C ILE A 251 12.49 -21.37 -21.44
N ILE A 252 12.28 -22.69 -21.57
CA ILE A 252 12.87 -23.51 -22.65
C ILE A 252 12.62 -22.92 -24.06
N PRO A 253 11.38 -22.56 -24.46
CA PRO A 253 11.13 -22.03 -25.80
C PRO A 253 11.82 -20.68 -26.06
N VAL A 254 11.86 -19.82 -25.03
CA VAL A 254 12.53 -18.51 -25.11
C VAL A 254 14.05 -18.70 -25.18
N GLY A 255 14.60 -19.61 -24.39
CA GLY A 255 16.02 -19.96 -24.42
C GLY A 255 16.44 -20.54 -25.75
N LEU A 256 15.63 -21.43 -26.34
CA LEU A 256 15.88 -21.99 -27.66
C LEU A 256 15.81 -20.92 -28.76
N MET A 257 14.83 -20.00 -28.67
CA MET A 257 14.74 -18.87 -29.58
C MET A 257 15.99 -17.99 -29.54
N LEU A 258 16.46 -17.64 -28.34
CA LEU A 258 17.69 -16.85 -28.15
C LEU A 258 18.93 -17.59 -28.65
N TYR A 259 19.01 -18.90 -28.40
CA TYR A 259 20.11 -19.74 -28.87
C TYR A 259 20.19 -19.77 -30.40
N ILE A 260 19.06 -20.02 -31.08
CA ILE A 260 18.99 -20.02 -32.55
C ILE A 260 19.34 -18.64 -33.10
N PHE A 261 18.86 -17.57 -32.45
CA PHE A 261 19.16 -16.20 -32.86
C PHE A 261 20.65 -15.86 -32.74
N ALA A 262 21.32 -16.37 -31.71
CA ALA A 262 22.76 -16.18 -31.51
C ALA A 262 23.62 -16.99 -32.49
N GLN A 263 23.22 -18.23 -32.81
CA GLN A 263 23.95 -19.12 -33.72
C GLN A 263 23.71 -18.76 -35.20
N ASN A 264 22.48 -18.38 -35.56
CA ASN A 264 22.10 -18.06 -36.93
C ASN A 264 21.05 -16.94 -36.97
N PRO A 265 21.47 -15.67 -36.91
CA PRO A 265 20.56 -14.53 -36.93
C PRO A 265 19.80 -14.41 -38.26
N ASP A 266 20.35 -14.95 -39.36
CA ASP A 266 19.74 -14.89 -40.68
C ASP A 266 18.55 -15.85 -40.83
N TYR A 267 18.44 -16.88 -39.97
CA TYR A 267 17.27 -17.77 -39.89
C TYR A 267 15.99 -16.97 -39.60
N TYR A 268 16.00 -16.18 -38.52
CA TYR A 268 14.84 -15.36 -38.14
C TYR A 268 14.59 -14.21 -39.10
N ARG A 269 15.64 -13.61 -39.68
CA ARG A 269 15.49 -12.55 -40.71
C ARG A 269 14.82 -13.08 -41.97
N THR A 270 15.21 -14.28 -42.42
CA THR A 270 14.62 -14.91 -43.60
C THR A 270 13.15 -15.26 -43.36
N MET A 271 12.83 -15.86 -42.19
CA MET A 271 11.46 -16.11 -41.78
C MET A 271 10.60 -14.84 -41.66
N TRP A 272 11.18 -13.74 -41.19
CA TRP A 272 10.45 -12.47 -41.06
C TRP A 272 10.12 -11.84 -42.42
N ASN A 273 11.03 -12.01 -43.39
CA ASN A 273 10.85 -11.50 -44.75
C ASN A 273 9.83 -12.31 -45.56
N ASP A 274 9.67 -13.61 -45.27
CA ASP A 274 8.62 -14.44 -45.84
C ASP A 274 7.25 -14.19 -45.17
N ALA A 275 6.18 -14.16 -45.97
CA ALA A 275 4.83 -13.88 -45.49
C ALA A 275 4.30 -15.00 -44.57
N VAL A 276 4.59 -16.26 -44.90
CA VAL A 276 4.18 -17.43 -44.10
C VAL A 276 5.02 -17.51 -42.82
N GLY A 277 6.34 -17.34 -42.93
CA GLY A 277 7.25 -17.33 -41.78
C GLY A 277 6.89 -16.29 -40.72
N ARG A 278 6.49 -15.07 -41.14
CA ARG A 278 6.07 -14.01 -40.22
C ARG A 278 4.83 -14.38 -39.41
N TRP A 279 3.82 -14.97 -40.03
CA TRP A 279 2.61 -15.42 -39.31
C TRP A 279 2.90 -16.55 -38.34
N LEU A 280 3.79 -17.48 -38.70
CA LEU A 280 4.22 -18.55 -37.80
C LEU A 280 4.99 -18.02 -36.58
N LEU A 281 5.85 -17.02 -36.75
CA LEU A 281 6.56 -16.36 -35.64
C LEU A 281 5.60 -15.61 -34.71
N ILE A 282 4.66 -14.85 -35.26
CA ILE A 282 3.65 -14.15 -34.44
C ILE A 282 2.78 -15.17 -33.70
N GLY A 283 2.35 -16.23 -34.39
CA GLY A 283 1.54 -17.31 -33.82
C GLY A 283 2.25 -18.04 -32.69
N SER A 284 3.54 -18.33 -32.82
CA SER A 284 4.32 -18.99 -31.77
C SER A 284 4.47 -18.13 -30.52
N VAL A 285 4.70 -16.82 -30.68
CA VAL A 285 4.76 -15.86 -29.56
C VAL A 285 3.40 -15.79 -28.84
N ILE A 286 2.30 -15.69 -29.59
CA ILE A 286 0.96 -15.67 -29.01
C ILE A 286 0.69 -16.97 -28.25
N LEU A 287 0.98 -18.13 -28.85
CA LEU A 287 0.75 -19.42 -28.23
C LEU A 287 1.60 -19.60 -26.96
N GLN A 288 2.85 -19.12 -26.98
CA GLN A 288 3.72 -19.09 -25.80
C GLN A 288 3.13 -18.22 -24.68
N LEU A 289 2.65 -17.02 -25.00
CA LEU A 289 2.03 -16.12 -24.02
C LEU A 289 0.76 -16.74 -23.43
N VAL A 290 -0.07 -17.38 -24.25
CA VAL A 290 -1.26 -18.11 -23.79
C VAL A 290 -0.87 -19.27 -22.88
N GLY A 291 0.15 -20.05 -23.23
CA GLY A 291 0.65 -21.15 -22.39
C GLY A 291 1.11 -20.67 -21.02
N VAL A 292 1.92 -19.61 -20.98
CA VAL A 292 2.37 -18.98 -19.73
C VAL A 292 1.19 -18.44 -18.92
N LEU A 293 0.21 -17.82 -19.57
CA LEU A 293 -0.99 -17.29 -18.91
C LEU A 293 -1.84 -18.40 -18.27
N VAL A 294 -2.02 -19.53 -18.96
CA VAL A 294 -2.78 -20.68 -18.44
C VAL A 294 -2.08 -21.26 -17.21
N ILE A 295 -0.76 -21.48 -17.29
CA ILE A 295 0.06 -21.95 -16.16
C ILE A 295 -0.04 -20.98 -14.97
N TYR A 296 0.09 -19.67 -15.23
CA TYR A 296 -0.05 -18.64 -14.19
C TYR A 296 -1.43 -18.66 -13.52
N ARG A 297 -2.50 -18.82 -14.31
CA ARG A 297 -3.87 -18.89 -13.79
C ARG A 297 -4.10 -20.13 -12.93
N MET A 298 -3.60 -21.30 -13.34
CA MET A 298 -3.70 -22.54 -12.58
C MET A 298 -3.00 -22.42 -11.23
N MET A 299 -1.78 -21.86 -11.20
CA MET A 299 -1.05 -21.66 -9.94
C MET A 299 -1.78 -20.71 -8.98
N ARG A 300 -2.38 -19.64 -9.52
CA ARG A 300 -3.09 -18.65 -8.70
C ARG A 300 -4.37 -19.20 -8.07
N SER A 301 -5.09 -20.12 -8.73
CA SER A 301 -6.32 -20.71 -8.18
C SER A 301 -6.09 -21.60 -6.96
N THR A 302 -4.86 -22.05 -6.72
CA THR A 302 -4.53 -22.93 -5.59
C THR A 302 -4.12 -22.15 -4.33
N GLU A 303 -3.81 -20.85 -4.44
CA GLU A 303 -3.32 -20.03 -3.30
C GLU A 303 -4.42 -19.34 -2.47
N ASP A 304 -5.66 -19.25 -2.97
CA ASP A 304 -6.77 -18.63 -2.25
C ASP A 304 -7.77 -19.71 -1.77
N PRO A 305 -7.59 -20.34 -0.60
CA PRO A 305 -8.71 -20.95 0.10
C PRO A 305 -9.54 -19.79 0.66
N THR A 306 -10.72 -19.58 0.08
CA THR A 306 -11.75 -18.63 0.53
C THR A 306 -11.92 -18.58 2.04
#